data_AF-A0A9X3EKM1-F1
#
_entry.id   AF-A0A9X3EKM1-F1
#
_cell.length_a   1.000
_cell.length_b   1.000
_cell.length_c   1.000
_cell.angle_alpha   90.00
_cell.angle_beta   90.00
_cell.angle_gamma   90.00
#
_symmetry.space_group_name_H-M   'P 1'
#
loop_
_entity.id
_entity.type
_entity.pdbx_description
1 polymer ?
#
loop_
_entity_poly.entity_id
_entity_poly.type
_entity_poly.pdbx_seq_one_letter_code
_entity_poly.pdbx_strand_id
1 'polypeptide(L)'
;MGAAIGMTLVSASGDSGMPDTPCSSPYVTCVGGTHLVASTEGVIEKEWAWVMSGSGLAKTFARPYWQDGDVTADRRAMADLALNSSTEQPMWMRRWSKWEYFGGTSFAAPAFAGMLAVVNGYRRSLGLPRVGFLNPILYGHKPTRSTFRDIEYGQTEHYHAGPGWDYPTGLGAPDIAMLALALP
;
A
#
# COMPACT_ATOMS: atom_id res chain seq x y z
N MET A 1 3.35 4.63 -19.44
CA MET A 1 2.23 4.35 -20.37
C MET A 1 0.91 4.20 -19.62
N GLY A 2 0.75 3.28 -18.67
CA GLY A 2 -0.51 3.09 -17.91
C GLY A 2 -1.03 4.33 -17.17
N ALA A 3 -0.18 5.00 -16.38
CA ALA A 3 -0.56 6.23 -15.67
C ALA A 3 -1.09 7.33 -16.60
N ALA A 4 -0.44 7.54 -17.76
CA ALA A 4 -0.83 8.57 -18.74
C ALA A 4 -2.19 8.30 -19.39
N ILE A 5 -2.61 7.04 -19.49
CA ILE A 5 -3.94 6.67 -19.99
C ILE A 5 -4.97 6.50 -18.87
N GLY A 6 -4.65 6.92 -17.64
CA GLY A 6 -5.56 6.88 -16.50
C GLY A 6 -5.76 5.48 -15.90
N MET A 7 -4.79 4.56 -16.04
CA MET A 7 -4.80 3.29 -15.31
C MET A 7 -4.11 3.45 -13.95
N THR A 8 -4.65 2.80 -12.93
CA THR A 8 -3.93 2.57 -11.67
C THR A 8 -3.13 1.28 -11.78
N LEU A 9 -1.81 1.36 -11.64
CA LEU A 9 -0.92 0.20 -11.59
C LEU A 9 -0.53 -0.03 -10.14
N VAL A 10 -0.70 -1.25 -9.66
CA VAL A 10 -0.41 -1.64 -8.28
C VAL A 10 0.63 -2.76 -8.31
N SER A 11 1.61 -2.72 -7.42
CA SER A 11 2.61 -3.79 -7.27
C SER A 11 2.89 -4.07 -5.81
N ALA A 12 3.19 -5.33 -5.53
CA ALA A 12 3.76 -5.77 -4.27
C ALA A 12 5.13 -5.12 -4.08
N SER A 13 5.45 -4.71 -2.84
CA SER A 13 6.75 -4.11 -2.51
C SER A 13 7.88 -5.11 -2.40
N GLY A 14 7.55 -6.39 -2.22
CA GLY A 14 8.51 -7.47 -2.05
C GLY A 14 8.41 -8.08 -0.65
N ASP A 15 8.97 -9.28 -0.52
CA ASP A 15 8.87 -10.11 0.69
C ASP A 15 10.28 -10.40 1.26
N SER A 16 11.21 -9.46 1.10
CA SER A 16 12.64 -9.59 1.45
C SER A 16 13.16 -8.48 2.37
N GLY A 17 12.31 -7.55 2.81
CA GLY A 17 12.74 -6.34 3.54
C GLY A 17 13.42 -5.29 2.66
N MET A 18 13.64 -5.57 1.37
CA MET A 18 14.47 -4.77 0.46
C MET A 18 13.67 -4.13 -0.69
N PRO A 19 14.22 -3.11 -1.36
CA PRO A 19 13.61 -2.48 -2.53
C PRO A 19 13.38 -3.45 -3.70
N ASP A 20 12.19 -3.47 -4.28
CA ASP A 20 11.85 -4.33 -5.44
C ASP A 20 11.28 -3.56 -6.65
N THR A 21 11.30 -4.20 -7.82
CA THR A 21 10.78 -3.70 -9.10
C THR A 21 9.69 -4.63 -9.61
N PRO A 22 8.50 -4.13 -10.00
CA PRO A 22 8.22 -2.76 -10.47
C PRO A 22 7.77 -1.74 -9.42
N CYS A 23 7.70 -2.10 -8.14
CA CYS A 23 7.24 -1.21 -7.06
C CYS A 23 8.06 0.09 -6.94
N SER A 24 9.34 0.03 -7.26
CA SER A 24 10.28 1.17 -7.26
C SER A 24 9.96 2.23 -8.33
N SER A 25 9.15 1.90 -9.34
CA SER A 25 8.71 2.85 -10.36
C SER A 25 7.81 3.93 -9.75
N PRO A 26 8.04 5.23 -10.03
CA PRO A 26 7.20 6.31 -9.54
C PRO A 26 5.81 6.34 -10.19
N TYR A 27 5.53 5.48 -11.16
CA TYR A 27 4.23 5.36 -11.85
C TYR A 27 3.41 4.16 -11.40
N VAL A 28 3.83 3.49 -10.31
CA VAL A 28 3.18 2.33 -9.71
C VAL A 28 2.89 2.66 -8.24
N THR A 29 1.66 2.39 -7.81
CA THR A 29 1.31 2.43 -6.38
C THR A 29 1.89 1.19 -5.72
N CYS A 30 2.87 1.41 -4.86
CA CYS A 30 3.64 0.36 -4.22
C CYS A 30 2.99 -0.06 -2.89
N VAL A 31 2.67 -1.34 -2.76
CA VAL A 31 1.91 -1.88 -1.64
C VAL A 31 2.81 -2.77 -0.78
N GLY A 32 3.14 -2.24 0.40
CA GLY A 32 3.87 -2.89 1.47
C GLY A 32 3.02 -3.83 2.32
N GLY A 33 3.64 -4.35 3.37
CA GLY A 33 3.07 -5.34 4.26
C GLY A 33 2.93 -4.88 5.71
N THR A 34 1.76 -5.14 6.29
CA THR A 34 1.53 -5.10 7.74
C THR A 34 1.34 -6.50 8.29
N HIS A 35 1.51 -6.63 9.61
CA HIS A 35 0.93 -7.72 10.39
C HIS A 35 -0.34 -7.18 11.04
N LEU A 36 -1.50 -7.71 10.64
CA LEU A 36 -2.80 -7.29 11.13
C LEU A 36 -3.41 -8.36 12.03
N VAL A 37 -3.76 -7.99 13.26
CA VAL A 37 -4.58 -8.80 14.17
C VAL A 37 -5.97 -8.18 14.27
N ALA A 38 -6.99 -8.96 13.97
CA ALA A 38 -8.38 -8.56 14.05
C ALA A 38 -9.22 -9.62 14.79
N SER A 39 -10.29 -9.17 15.46
CA SER A 39 -11.24 -10.04 16.13
C SER A 39 -12.13 -10.79 15.12
N THR A 40 -12.90 -11.77 15.60
CA THR A 40 -13.88 -12.51 14.78
C THR A 40 -15.01 -11.65 14.21
N GLU A 41 -15.23 -10.49 14.81
CA GLU A 41 -16.22 -9.48 14.39
C GLU A 41 -15.64 -8.49 13.38
N GLY A 42 -14.36 -8.64 13.00
CA GLY A 42 -13.67 -7.77 12.05
C GLY A 42 -13.15 -6.46 12.66
N VAL A 43 -13.04 -6.39 13.99
CA VAL A 43 -12.45 -5.23 14.67
C VAL A 43 -10.93 -5.36 14.67
N ILE A 44 -10.24 -4.32 14.20
CA ILE A 44 -8.77 -4.27 14.23
C ILE A 44 -8.32 -4.09 15.69
N GLU A 45 -7.53 -5.02 16.19
CA GLU A 45 -6.99 -4.97 17.55
C GLU A 45 -5.57 -4.39 17.56
N LYS A 46 -4.72 -4.85 16.63
CA LYS A 46 -3.33 -4.40 16.46
C LYS A 46 -2.91 -4.48 15.00
N GLU A 47 -2.07 -3.54 14.60
CA GLU A 47 -1.43 -3.55 13.29
C GLU A 47 -0.03 -2.96 13.41
N TRP A 48 0.98 -3.64 12.85
CA TRP A 48 2.38 -3.18 12.86
C TRP A 48 3.07 -3.56 11.55
N ALA A 49 4.24 -2.98 11.28
CA ALA A 49 5.01 -3.28 10.07
C ALA A 49 5.40 -4.76 9.99
N TRP A 50 5.15 -5.37 8.83
CA TRP A 50 5.61 -6.74 8.58
C TRP A 50 7.11 -6.75 8.30
N VAL A 51 7.86 -7.61 9.02
CA VAL A 51 9.33 -7.62 9.00
C VAL A 51 9.93 -7.86 7.62
N MET A 52 9.19 -8.54 6.73
CA MET A 52 9.64 -8.83 5.36
C MET A 52 9.10 -7.84 4.33
N SER A 53 8.35 -6.80 4.72
CA SER A 53 7.82 -5.79 3.80
C SER A 53 8.94 -5.17 2.99
N GLY A 54 8.88 -5.28 1.67
CA GLY A 54 9.85 -4.64 0.79
C GLY A 54 9.81 -3.12 0.99
N SER A 55 10.95 -2.56 1.36
CA SER A 55 11.04 -1.19 1.84
C SER A 55 12.38 -0.57 1.47
N GLY A 56 12.44 0.76 1.42
CA GLY A 56 13.67 1.50 1.14
C GLY A 56 13.67 2.25 -0.19
N LEU A 57 14.85 2.68 -0.61
CA LEU A 57 15.02 3.58 -1.74
C LEU A 57 15.20 2.83 -3.06
N ALA A 58 14.57 3.33 -4.12
CA ALA A 58 14.80 2.92 -5.48
C ALA A 58 16.25 3.24 -5.89
N LYS A 59 16.90 2.30 -6.59
CA LYS A 59 18.27 2.50 -7.09
C LYS A 59 18.33 3.44 -8.30
N THR A 60 17.26 3.49 -9.09
CA THR A 60 17.25 4.12 -10.43
C THR A 60 16.44 5.40 -10.48
N PHE A 61 15.34 5.49 -9.75
CA PHE A 61 14.39 6.61 -9.86
C PHE A 61 14.69 7.70 -8.83
N ALA A 62 14.78 8.94 -9.30
CA ALA A 62 14.77 10.11 -8.44
C ALA A 62 13.47 10.18 -7.63
N ARG A 63 13.51 10.87 -6.49
CA ARG A 63 12.30 11.13 -5.70
C ARG A 63 11.30 11.90 -6.56
N PRO A 64 10.09 11.39 -6.76
CA PRO A 64 9.05 12.14 -7.46
C PRO A 64 8.53 13.27 -6.57
N TYR A 65 8.16 14.40 -7.17
CA TYR A 65 7.73 15.62 -6.45
C TYR A 65 6.62 15.38 -5.42
N TRP A 66 5.75 14.38 -5.65
CA TRP A 66 4.66 14.08 -4.74
C TRP A 66 5.11 13.38 -3.45
N GLN A 67 6.36 12.92 -3.33
CA GLN A 67 6.95 12.47 -2.05
C GLN A 67 7.67 13.59 -1.29
N ASP A 68 7.67 14.82 -1.81
CA ASP A 68 8.29 15.95 -1.12
C ASP A 68 7.55 16.22 0.21
N GLY A 69 8.32 16.39 1.29
CA GLY A 69 7.80 16.59 2.65
C GLY A 69 7.69 15.31 3.48
N ASP A 70 7.46 14.16 2.85
CA ASP A 70 7.44 12.85 3.51
C ASP A 70 8.80 12.14 3.46
N VAL A 71 9.49 12.25 2.32
CA VAL A 71 10.75 11.56 2.08
C VAL A 71 11.87 12.60 1.99
N THR A 72 12.92 12.45 2.80
CA THR A 72 14.09 13.34 2.80
C THR A 72 15.17 12.94 1.78
N ALA A 73 15.21 11.66 1.38
CA ALA A 73 16.13 11.15 0.39
C ALA A 73 15.83 11.68 -1.03
N ASP A 74 16.83 11.67 -1.92
CA ASP A 74 16.74 12.12 -3.31
C ASP A 74 16.21 11.06 -4.29
N ARG A 75 15.83 9.89 -3.77
CA ARG A 75 15.32 8.73 -4.54
C ARG A 75 13.87 8.40 -4.18
N ARG A 76 13.15 7.76 -5.10
CA ARG A 76 11.81 7.22 -4.83
C ARG A 76 11.91 6.27 -3.63
N ALA A 77 11.15 6.51 -2.58
CA ALA A 77 11.11 5.64 -1.41
C ALA A 77 9.86 4.77 -1.40
N MET A 78 10.01 3.46 -1.20
CA MET A 78 8.91 2.50 -1.05
C MET A 78 8.67 2.20 0.44
N ALA A 79 7.46 1.81 0.85
CA ALA A 79 6.23 1.65 0.05
C ALA A 79 5.39 2.95 -0.05
N ASP A 80 4.26 2.93 -0.77
CA ASP A 80 3.29 4.04 -0.76
C ASP A 80 2.19 3.85 0.30
N LEU A 81 1.77 2.60 0.51
CA LEU A 81 0.80 2.18 1.52
C LEU A 81 1.07 0.71 1.87
N ALA A 82 0.39 0.16 2.88
CA ALA A 82 0.52 -1.25 3.24
C ALA A 82 -0.81 -1.92 3.59
N LEU A 83 -0.86 -3.24 3.45
CA LEU A 83 -1.96 -4.10 3.89
C LEU A 83 -1.41 -5.38 4.49
N ASN A 84 -2.26 -6.16 5.17
CA ASN A 84 -1.85 -7.41 5.80
C ASN A 84 -1.11 -8.34 4.83
N SER A 85 0.09 -8.75 5.23
CA SER A 85 1.00 -9.61 4.48
C SER A 85 1.69 -10.65 5.38
N SER A 86 1.39 -10.67 6.68
CA SER A 86 2.04 -11.57 7.62
C SER A 86 1.68 -13.04 7.38
N THR A 87 2.65 -13.94 7.52
CA THR A 87 2.42 -15.39 7.53
C THR A 87 1.87 -15.90 8.87
N GLU A 88 1.94 -15.08 9.93
CA GLU A 88 1.35 -15.40 11.24
C GLU A 88 -0.15 -15.10 11.29
N GLN A 89 -0.62 -14.21 10.41
CA GLN A 89 -2.04 -13.92 10.15
C GLN A 89 -2.33 -14.16 8.67
N PRO A 90 -2.24 -15.44 8.23
CA PRO A 90 -2.10 -15.75 6.82
C PRO A 90 -3.43 -15.71 6.09
N MET A 91 -3.33 -15.61 4.77
CA MET A 91 -4.46 -15.66 3.86
C MET A 91 -4.66 -17.09 3.39
N TRP A 92 -5.88 -17.59 3.56
CA TRP A 92 -6.27 -18.89 3.05
C TRP A 92 -6.40 -18.88 1.53
N MET A 93 -5.73 -19.82 0.88
CA MET A 93 -5.78 -20.02 -0.57
C MET A 93 -6.08 -21.48 -0.87
N ARG A 94 -6.95 -21.72 -1.85
CA ARG A 94 -7.19 -23.07 -2.36
C ARG A 94 -6.29 -23.33 -3.57
N ARG A 95 -5.29 -24.19 -3.41
CA ARG A 95 -4.35 -24.60 -4.46
C ARG A 95 -4.42 -26.11 -4.67
N TRP A 96 -4.58 -26.54 -5.92
CA TRP A 96 -4.75 -27.95 -6.30
C TRP A 96 -5.78 -28.70 -5.42
N SER A 97 -6.93 -28.07 -5.20
CA SER A 97 -8.04 -28.58 -4.35
C SER A 97 -7.74 -28.70 -2.85
N LYS A 98 -6.56 -28.27 -2.36
CA LYS A 98 -6.20 -28.23 -0.94
C LYS A 98 -6.25 -26.81 -0.41
N TRP A 99 -6.67 -26.66 0.85
CA TRP A 99 -6.53 -25.40 1.57
C TRP A 99 -5.10 -25.27 2.08
N GLU A 100 -4.46 -24.17 1.72
CA GLU A 100 -3.14 -23.76 2.15
C GLU A 100 -3.23 -22.31 2.65
N TYR A 101 -2.21 -21.86 3.35
CA TYR A 101 -2.16 -20.50 3.87
C TYR A 101 -0.83 -19.85 3.52
N PHE A 102 -0.86 -18.57 3.18
CA PHE A 102 0.31 -17.83 2.73
C PHE A 102 0.28 -16.40 3.27
N GLY A 103 1.44 -15.78 3.34
CA GLY A 103 1.61 -14.33 3.54
C GLY A 103 2.07 -13.66 2.25
N GLY A 104 2.70 -12.50 2.39
CA GLY A 104 3.35 -11.77 1.31
C GLY A 104 2.58 -10.55 0.84
N THR A 105 3.34 -9.52 0.46
CA THR A 105 2.83 -8.34 -0.25
C THR A 105 2.20 -8.72 -1.61
N SER A 106 2.51 -9.92 -2.09
CA SER A 106 1.83 -10.61 -3.20
C SER A 106 0.32 -10.74 -3.03
N PHE A 107 -0.22 -10.75 -1.80
CA PHE A 107 -1.66 -10.67 -1.55
C PHE A 107 -2.14 -9.24 -1.34
N ALA A 108 -1.34 -8.41 -0.69
CA ALA A 108 -1.66 -7.01 -0.44
C ALA A 108 -1.92 -6.24 -1.74
N ALA A 109 -1.05 -6.42 -2.75
CA ALA A 109 -1.20 -5.75 -4.04
C ALA A 109 -2.51 -6.07 -4.79
N PRO A 110 -2.88 -7.35 -5.05
CA PRO A 110 -4.15 -7.66 -5.68
C PRO A 110 -5.36 -7.34 -4.80
N ALA A 111 -5.26 -7.44 -3.47
CA ALA A 111 -6.32 -7.00 -2.57
C ALA A 111 -6.60 -5.50 -2.75
N PHE A 112 -5.56 -4.66 -2.74
CA PHE A 112 -5.71 -3.22 -2.98
C PHE A 112 -6.23 -2.90 -4.39
N ALA A 113 -5.77 -3.62 -5.41
CA ALA A 113 -6.29 -3.47 -6.77
C ALA A 113 -7.80 -3.79 -6.85
N GLY A 114 -8.25 -4.85 -6.14
CA GLY A 114 -9.67 -5.18 -6.02
C GLY A 114 -10.47 -4.09 -5.28
N MET A 115 -9.93 -3.56 -4.18
CA MET A 115 -10.53 -2.44 -3.45
C MET A 115 -10.67 -1.20 -4.34
N LEU A 116 -9.64 -0.86 -5.13
CA LEU A 116 -9.70 0.23 -6.10
C LEU A 116 -10.72 -0.01 -7.21
N ALA A 117 -10.94 -1.25 -7.63
CA ALA A 117 -11.99 -1.58 -8.58
C ALA A 117 -13.38 -1.29 -7.99
N VAL A 118 -13.61 -1.61 -6.71
CA VAL A 118 -14.84 -1.26 -5.97
C VAL A 118 -15.00 0.26 -5.87
N VAL A 119 -13.94 0.98 -5.48
CA VAL A 119 -13.92 2.46 -5.43
C VAL A 119 -14.27 3.06 -6.79
N ASN A 120 -13.70 2.56 -7.89
CA ASN A 120 -14.02 3.02 -9.23
C ASN A 120 -15.47 2.71 -9.64
N GLY A 121 -16.03 1.58 -9.16
CA GLY A 121 -17.45 1.27 -9.32
C GLY A 121 -18.35 2.28 -8.62
N TYR A 122 -18.02 2.64 -7.36
CA TYR A 122 -18.71 3.68 -6.61
C TYR A 122 -18.61 5.04 -7.31
N ARG A 123 -17.42 5.47 -7.70
CA ARG A 123 -17.19 6.72 -8.44
C ARG A 123 -18.01 6.79 -9.73
N ARG A 124 -18.05 5.69 -10.48
CA ARG A 124 -18.88 5.60 -11.70
C ARG A 124 -20.36 5.81 -11.41
N SER A 125 -20.89 5.30 -10.29
CA SER A 125 -22.29 5.52 -9.90
C SER A 125 -22.62 6.99 -9.62
N LEU A 126 -21.61 7.80 -9.29
CA LEU A 126 -21.70 9.24 -9.08
C LEU A 126 -21.38 10.05 -10.35
N GLY A 127 -21.13 9.40 -11.50
CA GLY A 127 -20.70 10.08 -12.73
C GLY A 127 -19.26 10.60 -12.69
N LEU A 128 -18.45 10.16 -11.72
CA LEU A 128 -17.05 10.57 -11.57
C LEU A 128 -16.10 9.69 -12.41
N PRO A 129 -14.96 10.24 -12.85
CA PRO A 129 -13.95 9.46 -13.57
C PRO A 129 -13.28 8.44 -12.63
N ARG A 130 -12.68 7.40 -13.21
CA ARG A 130 -11.80 6.48 -12.48
C ARG A 130 -10.62 7.23 -11.85
N VAL A 131 -10.10 6.70 -10.76
CA VAL A 131 -9.00 7.29 -9.97
C VAL A 131 -7.72 7.50 -10.81
N GLY A 132 -7.33 6.51 -11.62
CA GLY A 132 -6.15 6.62 -12.48
C GLY A 132 -4.84 6.67 -11.69
N PHE A 133 -3.96 7.62 -12.02
CA PHE A 133 -2.65 7.72 -11.37
C PHE A 133 -2.79 8.26 -9.94
N LEU A 134 -2.71 7.36 -8.97
CA LEU A 134 -3.15 7.58 -7.59
C LEU A 134 -2.12 8.31 -6.71
N ASN A 135 -0.82 8.04 -6.88
CA ASN A 135 0.21 8.49 -5.93
C ASN A 135 0.21 10.01 -5.65
N PRO A 136 0.11 10.92 -6.64
CA PRO A 136 0.06 12.34 -6.35
C PRO A 136 -1.11 12.75 -5.43
N ILE A 137 -2.26 12.07 -5.55
CA ILE A 137 -3.45 12.33 -4.74
C ILE A 137 -3.24 11.81 -3.32
N LEU A 138 -2.67 10.61 -3.14
CA LEU A 138 -2.43 10.03 -1.81
C LEU A 138 -1.58 10.94 -0.93
N TYR A 139 -0.53 11.52 -1.49
CA TYR A 139 0.42 12.35 -0.74
C TYR A 139 -0.04 13.81 -0.64
N GLY A 140 -0.58 14.38 -1.74
CA GLY A 140 -0.89 15.81 -1.82
C GLY A 140 -2.29 16.20 -1.35
N HIS A 141 -3.27 15.30 -1.38
CA HIS A 141 -4.66 15.62 -1.04
C HIS A 141 -4.96 15.24 0.43
N LYS A 142 -4.96 16.24 1.32
CA LYS A 142 -5.15 16.04 2.77
C LYS A 142 -6.36 15.17 3.15
N PRO A 143 -7.57 15.34 2.57
CA PRO A 143 -8.69 14.46 2.86
C PRO A 143 -8.40 13.00 2.51
N THR A 144 -7.83 12.73 1.33
CA THR A 144 -7.44 11.36 0.93
C THR A 144 -6.38 10.79 1.88
N ARG A 145 -5.38 11.59 2.26
CA ARG A 145 -4.35 11.14 3.20
C ARG A 145 -4.91 10.79 4.57
N SER A 146 -5.90 11.54 5.05
CA SER A 146 -6.52 11.31 6.37
C SER A 146 -7.32 10.02 6.49
N THR A 147 -7.55 9.31 5.38
CA THR A 147 -8.24 8.01 5.38
C THR A 147 -7.31 6.84 5.67
N PHE A 148 -6.02 7.09 5.88
CA PHE A 148 -5.05 6.06 6.20
C PHE A 148 -4.91 5.95 7.72
N ARG A 149 -4.90 4.71 8.20
CA ARG A 149 -4.46 4.37 9.54
C ARG A 149 -2.96 4.23 9.51
N ASP A 150 -2.31 5.11 10.26
CA ASP A 150 -0.87 5.13 10.43
C ASP A 150 -0.39 3.89 11.19
N ILE A 151 0.75 3.32 10.78
CA ILE A 151 1.34 2.11 11.34
C ILE A 151 2.63 2.48 12.04
N GLU A 152 2.53 2.90 13.29
CA GLU A 152 3.67 3.53 13.99
C GLU A 152 4.64 2.54 14.66
N TYR A 153 4.40 1.22 14.55
CA TYR A 153 5.14 0.19 15.27
C TYR A 153 5.67 -0.90 14.34
N GLY A 154 6.71 -1.59 14.80
CA GLY A 154 7.38 -2.65 14.04
C GLY A 154 8.51 -2.11 13.18
N GLN A 155 9.14 -3.00 12.42
CA GLN A 155 10.32 -2.69 11.62
C GLN A 155 10.56 -3.75 10.56
N THR A 156 11.22 -3.37 9.47
CA THR A 156 11.98 -4.27 8.61
C THR A 156 13.43 -4.33 9.10
N GLU A 157 14.32 -5.04 8.40
CA GLU A 157 15.73 -5.14 8.80
C GLU A 157 16.43 -3.78 8.93
N HIS A 158 16.07 -2.81 8.07
CA HIS A 158 16.79 -1.54 7.95
C HIS A 158 15.98 -0.31 8.35
N TYR A 159 14.66 -0.46 8.54
CA TYR A 159 13.78 0.68 8.75
C TYR A 159 12.75 0.38 9.84
N HIS A 160 12.56 1.34 10.74
CA HIS A 160 11.50 1.32 11.74
C HIS A 160 10.26 2.01 11.19
N ALA A 161 9.10 1.50 11.57
CA ALA A 161 7.84 2.21 11.39
C ALA A 161 7.74 3.35 12.42
N GLY A 162 6.94 4.37 12.14
CA GLY A 162 6.79 5.52 13.02
C GLY A 162 5.77 6.54 12.50
N PRO A 163 5.55 7.64 13.23
CA PRO A 163 4.50 8.60 12.89
C PRO A 163 4.66 9.19 11.49
N GLY A 164 3.57 9.15 10.71
CA GLY A 164 3.47 9.71 9.37
C GLY A 164 3.80 8.71 8.28
N TRP A 165 4.56 9.14 7.28
CA TRP A 165 5.04 8.24 6.25
C TRP A 165 6.31 7.54 6.73
N ASP A 166 6.39 6.22 6.55
CA ASP A 166 7.60 5.44 6.81
C ASP A 166 7.94 4.44 5.69
N TYR A 167 9.17 3.91 5.71
CA TYR A 167 9.60 2.96 4.69
C TYR A 167 8.84 1.62 4.74
N PRO A 168 8.66 0.98 5.92
CA PRO A 168 8.00 -0.32 5.96
C PRO A 168 6.56 -0.31 5.45
N THR A 169 5.79 0.76 5.70
CA THR A 169 4.35 0.80 5.49
C THR A 169 3.82 1.97 4.66
N GLY A 170 4.69 2.91 4.28
CA GLY A 170 4.28 4.08 3.50
C GLY A 170 3.37 4.98 4.32
N LEU A 171 2.22 5.36 3.76
CA LEU A 171 1.17 6.10 4.47
C LEU A 171 0.38 5.24 5.48
N GLY A 172 0.67 3.94 5.57
CA GLY A 172 -0.07 2.99 6.39
C GLY A 172 -1.20 2.30 5.64
N ALA A 173 -2.22 1.86 6.37
CA ALA A 173 -3.32 1.03 5.85
C ALA A 173 -4.55 1.88 5.51
N PRO A 174 -5.07 1.84 4.27
CA PRO A 174 -6.23 2.65 3.88
C PRO A 174 -7.55 2.13 4.48
N ASP A 175 -8.37 3.02 5.01
CA ASP A 175 -9.82 2.81 5.13
C ASP A 175 -10.45 3.02 3.75
N ILE A 176 -10.85 1.93 3.09
CA ILE A 176 -11.34 1.97 1.71
C ILE A 176 -12.67 2.69 1.57
N ALA A 177 -13.55 2.62 2.59
CA ALA A 177 -14.84 3.30 2.54
C ALA A 177 -14.62 4.82 2.61
N MET A 178 -13.77 5.27 3.54
CA MET A 178 -13.41 6.67 3.65
C MET A 178 -12.60 7.15 2.44
N LEU A 179 -11.70 6.32 1.91
CA LEU A 179 -10.93 6.60 0.71
C LEU A 179 -11.84 6.86 -0.49
N ALA A 180 -12.90 6.06 -0.66
CA ALA A 180 -13.87 6.24 -1.74
C ALA A 180 -14.58 7.60 -1.69
N LEU A 181 -14.84 8.10 -0.48
CA LEU A 181 -15.49 9.40 -0.24
C LEU A 181 -14.53 10.58 -0.37
N ALA A 182 -13.26 10.38 -0.02
CA ALA A 182 -12.25 11.45 0.05
C ALA A 182 -11.49 11.68 -1.26
N LEU A 183 -11.54 10.74 -2.21
CA LEU A 183 -10.91 10.88 -3.52
C LEU A 183 -11.65 11.94 -4.36
N PRO A 184 -10.95 12.95 -4.90
CA PRO A 184 -11.56 14.05 -5.65
C PRO A 184 -12.16 13.62 -7.00
#